data_AF-A0A1I3SY43-F1
#
_entry.id   AF-A0A1I3SY43-F1
#
_cell.length_a   1.000
_cell.length_b   1.000
_cell.length_c   1.000
_cell.angle_alpha   90.00
_cell.angle_beta   90.00
_cell.angle_gamma   90.00
#
_symmetry.space_group_name_H-M   'P 1'
#
loop_
_entity.id
_entity.type
_entity.pdbx_description
1 polymer ?
#
loop_
_entity_poly.entity_id
_entity_poly.type
_entity_poly.pdbx_seq_one_letter_code
_entity_poly.pdbx_strand_id
1 'polypeptide(L)'
;MSNLDFEPFYDFLHQELDALSVDKPTLTINPAYEQAQSKKQRRSLRKFLEVLKMPVPSPKPTFAGETDYINTDLLPRVIIEPEFLFDFDDKQKKKIAFNLDVDPEDKQNILLNATFHNGYVGQANLSLVHLEKELSNIMHGDRSKRLEHSPLFKDAIGNMLREFTYNYRARGEMFIQLGVQYEMSAGLGIIRDTKTDQDVGTFESFFYRTDAKDKSEYIIGDVILSGRTEKDLEDVRRFVYYFFDLNEGRIYSIEPVKWGTTQHGEVTDFSIKLHDVNIHIENMEDDHPKLELVRQAQETKSVIRSFKADPLFDEEFQRFKEPRMALIKSSQESAKKQKMVNMFADIDL
;
A
#
# COMPACT_ATOMS: atom_id res chain seq x y z
N MET A 1 41.27 33.37 12.90
CA MET A 1 40.46 33.31 11.66
C MET A 1 40.99 32.15 10.86
N SER A 2 40.38 30.99 11.05
CA SER A 2 40.74 29.73 10.42
C SER A 2 39.47 28.87 10.37
N ASN A 3 39.18 28.38 9.17
CA ASN A 3 38.10 27.46 8.84
C ASN A 3 38.12 26.23 9.76
N LEU A 4 36.95 25.83 10.25
CA LEU A 4 36.71 24.51 10.78
C LEU A 4 35.59 23.90 9.96
N ASP A 5 35.99 22.94 9.15
CA ASP A 5 35.19 22.17 8.20
C ASP A 5 34.09 21.39 8.92
N PHE A 6 32.86 21.54 8.42
CA PHE A 6 31.65 20.84 8.88
C PHE A 6 31.34 19.61 7.99
N GLU A 7 32.37 18.84 7.61
CA GLU A 7 32.24 17.66 6.73
C GLU A 7 32.69 16.33 7.38
N PRO A 8 32.14 15.91 8.53
CA PRO A 8 31.99 14.46 8.69
C PRO A 8 30.67 13.99 9.30
N PHE A 9 29.71 14.88 9.55
CA PHE A 9 28.43 14.47 10.16
C PHE A 9 27.37 14.02 9.14
N TYR A 10 27.53 14.39 7.86
CA TYR A 10 26.59 14.01 6.79
C TYR A 10 26.83 12.59 6.25
N ASP A 11 28.09 12.13 6.20
CA ASP A 11 28.43 10.80 5.69
C ASP A 11 28.06 9.67 6.67
N PHE A 12 28.03 9.96 7.98
CA PHE A 12 27.63 8.98 9.00
C PHE A 12 26.13 8.66 8.95
N LEU A 13 25.28 9.65 8.67
CA LEU A 13 23.83 9.45 8.52
C LEU A 13 23.45 8.66 7.26
N HIS A 14 24.23 8.79 6.18
CA HIS A 14 23.98 8.02 4.96
C HIS A 14 24.45 6.56 5.05
N GLN A 15 25.53 6.26 5.80
CA GLN A 15 25.98 4.88 5.99
C GLN A 15 25.10 4.05 6.93
N GLU A 16 24.47 4.64 7.95
CA GLU A 16 23.52 3.90 8.82
C GLU A 16 22.13 3.74 8.18
N LEU A 17 21.72 4.63 7.26
CA LEU A 17 20.47 4.46 6.51
C LEU A 17 20.54 3.37 5.43
N ASP A 18 21.72 3.11 4.86
CA ASP A 18 21.92 1.98 3.93
C ASP A 18 22.08 0.63 4.67
N ALA A 19 22.47 0.64 5.95
CA ALA A 19 22.56 -0.57 6.78
C ALA A 19 21.20 -1.01 7.37
N LEU A 20 20.22 -0.09 7.41
CA LEU A 20 18.83 -0.35 7.75
C LEU A 20 17.98 -0.43 6.47
N SER A 21 18.31 -1.36 5.57
CA SER A 21 17.38 -1.75 4.49
C SER A 21 16.23 -2.54 5.09
N VAL A 22 15.31 -1.85 5.76
CA VAL A 22 13.98 -2.34 6.03
C VAL A 22 13.33 -2.57 4.67
N ASP A 23 12.91 -3.80 4.40
CA ASP A 23 12.19 -4.20 3.19
C ASP A 23 11.13 -3.15 2.85
N LYS A 24 11.38 -2.33 1.82
CA LYS A 24 10.36 -1.47 1.24
C LYS A 24 9.27 -2.39 0.69
N PRO A 25 7.97 -2.07 0.86
CA PRO A 25 6.91 -2.90 0.33
C PRO A 25 7.11 -3.10 -1.19
N THR A 26 7.26 -4.36 -1.59
CA THR A 26 7.49 -4.72 -2.99
C THR A 26 6.18 -4.54 -3.77
N LEU A 27 6.06 -3.42 -4.47
CA LEU A 27 4.91 -3.14 -5.33
C LEU A 27 5.01 -3.94 -6.62
N THR A 28 4.27 -5.05 -6.71
CA THR A 28 4.18 -5.83 -7.95
C THR A 28 2.90 -5.46 -8.70
N ILE A 29 3.04 -4.78 -9.84
CA ILE A 29 1.90 -4.42 -10.71
C ILE A 29 1.57 -5.63 -11.60
N ASN A 30 0.30 -6.06 -11.62
CA ASN A 30 -0.15 -7.14 -12.48
C ASN A 30 -0.36 -6.65 -13.94
N PRO A 31 0.32 -7.22 -14.96
CA PRO A 31 0.19 -6.82 -16.36
C PRO A 31 -1.21 -7.00 -16.97
N ALA A 32 -2.09 -7.79 -16.32
CA ALA A 32 -3.48 -7.94 -16.76
C ALA A 32 -4.34 -6.68 -16.55
N TYR A 33 -3.92 -5.78 -15.64
CA TYR A 33 -4.59 -4.49 -15.39
C TYR A 33 -4.47 -3.55 -16.61
N GLU A 34 -3.28 -3.49 -17.23
CA GLU A 34 -3.02 -2.68 -18.43
C GLU A 34 -3.86 -3.15 -19.63
N GLN A 35 -4.15 -4.45 -19.73
CA GLN A 35 -4.92 -5.00 -20.85
C GLN A 35 -6.43 -4.74 -20.73
N ALA A 36 -6.97 -4.62 -19.51
CA ALA A 36 -8.40 -4.45 -19.29
C ALA A 36 -8.93 -3.05 -19.65
N GLN A 37 -8.08 -2.01 -19.61
CA GLN A 37 -8.45 -0.65 -19.96
C GLN A 37 -8.58 -0.41 -21.48
N SER A 38 -8.07 -1.30 -22.34
CA SER A 38 -7.87 -1.01 -23.78
C SER A 38 -9.07 -1.18 -24.72
N LYS A 39 -10.23 -1.69 -24.26
CA LYS A 39 -11.30 -2.15 -25.17
C LYS A 39 -12.43 -1.17 -25.52
N LYS A 40 -12.50 0.04 -24.95
CA LYS A 40 -13.46 1.07 -25.43
C LYS A 40 -12.72 2.12 -26.23
N GLN A 41 -12.91 2.11 -27.55
CA GLN A 41 -12.45 3.12 -28.51
C GLN A 41 -12.90 4.53 -28.09
N ARG A 42 -12.09 5.19 -27.25
CA ARG A 42 -12.13 6.63 -27.01
C ARG A 42 -11.10 7.26 -27.95
N ARG A 43 -11.47 8.35 -28.62
CA ARG A 43 -10.63 9.04 -29.63
C ARG A 43 -9.19 9.14 -29.10
N SER A 44 -8.21 8.57 -29.82
CA SER A 44 -6.82 8.58 -29.38
C SER A 44 -6.39 10.01 -29.07
N LEU A 45 -5.61 10.22 -28.00
CA LEU A 45 -5.06 11.53 -27.63
C LEU A 45 -4.46 12.25 -28.85
N ARG A 46 -3.79 11.50 -29.74
CA ARG A 46 -3.36 11.96 -31.06
C ARG A 46 -4.45 12.62 -31.92
N LYS A 47 -5.63 12.01 -32.09
CA LYS A 47 -6.74 12.62 -32.87
C LYS A 47 -7.21 13.94 -32.24
N PHE A 48 -7.14 14.05 -30.92
CA PHE A 48 -7.49 15.26 -30.22
C PHE A 48 -6.42 16.35 -30.38
N LEU A 49 -5.15 15.97 -30.24
CA LEU A 49 -4.00 16.83 -30.50
C LEU A 49 -3.94 17.30 -31.98
N GLU A 50 -4.32 16.45 -32.95
CA GLU A 50 -4.48 16.81 -34.36
C GLU A 50 -5.55 17.89 -34.58
N VAL A 51 -6.67 17.84 -33.83
CA VAL A 51 -7.70 18.91 -33.85
C VAL A 51 -7.18 20.19 -33.20
N LEU A 52 -6.41 20.07 -32.12
CA LEU A 52 -5.77 21.20 -31.46
C LEU A 52 -4.56 21.75 -32.24
N LYS A 53 -4.11 21.07 -33.30
CA LYS A 53 -2.88 21.35 -34.06
C LYS A 53 -1.66 21.41 -33.14
N MET A 54 -1.50 20.40 -32.28
CA MET A 54 -0.41 20.32 -31.31
C MET A 54 0.37 19.00 -31.41
N PRO A 55 1.70 19.02 -31.14
CA PRO A 55 2.51 20.22 -30.98
C PRO A 55 2.72 20.90 -32.36
N VAL A 56 3.10 22.18 -32.37
CA VAL A 56 3.34 22.97 -33.61
C VAL A 56 4.83 22.93 -33.92
N PRO A 57 5.27 22.74 -35.18
CA PRO A 57 6.69 22.78 -35.51
C PRO A 57 7.34 24.07 -34.98
N SER A 58 8.44 23.95 -34.24
CA SER A 58 9.07 25.08 -33.58
C SER A 58 9.59 26.06 -34.64
N PRO A 59 9.15 27.33 -34.65
CA PRO A 59 9.63 28.32 -35.61
C PRO A 59 11.09 28.75 -35.32
N LYS A 60 11.54 28.55 -34.07
CA LYS A 60 12.93 28.74 -33.61
C LYS A 60 13.21 27.80 -32.44
N PRO A 61 13.98 26.72 -32.62
CA PRO A 61 14.32 25.84 -31.51
C PRO A 61 15.09 26.62 -30.43
N THR A 62 14.52 26.67 -29.23
CA THR A 62 15.14 27.26 -28.04
C THR A 62 16.27 26.39 -27.47
N PHE A 63 16.25 25.08 -27.74
CA PHE A 63 17.34 24.16 -27.38
C PHE A 63 17.66 23.16 -28.52
N ALA A 64 18.88 22.62 -28.52
CA ALA A 64 19.34 21.67 -29.54
C ALA A 64 18.52 20.36 -29.48
N GLY A 65 17.77 20.06 -30.55
CA GLY A 65 16.90 18.88 -30.66
C GLY A 65 15.40 19.17 -30.47
N GLU A 66 15.00 20.42 -30.24
CA GLU A 66 13.60 20.83 -30.20
C GLU A 66 13.01 20.86 -31.62
N THR A 67 12.00 20.03 -31.86
CA THR A 67 11.27 19.99 -33.14
C THR A 67 9.92 20.68 -33.08
N ASP A 68 9.28 20.68 -31.92
CA ASP A 68 7.90 21.13 -31.76
C ASP A 68 7.68 21.93 -30.47
N TYR A 69 6.79 22.92 -30.55
CA TYR A 69 6.38 23.85 -29.50
C TYR A 69 4.93 23.57 -29.07
N ILE A 70 4.63 23.71 -27.78
CA ILE A 70 3.25 23.64 -27.27
C ILE A 70 2.70 25.04 -27.00
N ASN A 71 1.51 25.34 -27.53
CA ASN A 71 0.75 26.48 -27.04
C ASN A 71 0.21 26.18 -25.63
N THR A 72 0.80 26.82 -24.63
CA THR A 72 0.50 26.60 -23.21
C THR A 72 -0.93 26.96 -22.83
N ASP A 73 -1.59 27.88 -23.54
CA ASP A 73 -3.01 28.24 -23.34
C ASP A 73 -3.97 27.06 -23.61
N LEU A 74 -3.49 26.02 -24.30
CA LEU A 74 -4.25 24.83 -24.63
C LEU A 74 -3.98 23.66 -23.66
N LEU A 75 -3.03 23.79 -22.72
CA LEU A 75 -2.72 22.73 -21.74
C LEU A 75 -3.92 22.28 -20.92
N PRO A 76 -4.83 23.16 -20.44
CA PRO A 76 -6.03 22.73 -19.71
C PRO A 76 -6.99 21.89 -20.56
N ARG A 77 -6.83 21.88 -21.88
CA ARG A 77 -7.65 21.07 -22.80
C ARG A 77 -7.07 19.67 -23.02
N VAL A 78 -5.80 19.43 -22.68
CA VAL A 78 -5.17 18.12 -22.81
C VAL A 78 -5.87 17.13 -21.89
N ILE A 79 -6.38 16.04 -22.47
CA ILE A 79 -7.11 15.02 -21.73
C ILE A 79 -6.12 13.99 -21.21
N ILE A 80 -6.02 13.89 -19.89
CA ILE A 80 -5.32 12.80 -19.18
C ILE A 80 -6.38 11.84 -18.66
N GLU A 81 -6.17 10.53 -18.81
CA GLU A 81 -7.12 9.57 -18.27
C GLU A 81 -7.16 9.61 -16.73
N PRO A 82 -8.36 9.55 -16.14
CA PRO A 82 -8.50 9.57 -14.70
C PRO A 82 -7.99 8.26 -14.09
N GLU A 83 -7.44 8.38 -12.90
CA GLU A 83 -7.11 7.23 -12.06
C GLU A 83 -8.22 6.97 -11.04
N PHE A 84 -8.17 5.79 -10.42
CA PHE A 84 -9.15 5.39 -9.42
C PHE A 84 -8.44 4.80 -8.20
N LEU A 85 -8.85 5.27 -7.03
CA LEU A 85 -8.55 4.61 -5.75
C LEU A 85 -9.79 3.86 -5.28
N PHE A 86 -9.60 2.75 -4.60
CA PHE A 86 -10.66 2.08 -3.85
C PHE A 86 -10.64 2.57 -2.41
N ASP A 87 -11.79 3.00 -1.93
CA ASP A 87 -12.06 3.42 -0.55
C ASP A 87 -12.63 2.23 0.22
N PHE A 88 -11.97 1.86 1.32
CA PHE A 88 -12.37 0.73 2.15
C PHE A 88 -13.55 1.03 3.07
N ASP A 89 -13.78 2.30 3.41
CA ASP A 89 -14.80 2.69 4.36
C ASP A 89 -16.19 2.57 3.74
N ASP A 90 -16.35 3.05 2.50
CA ASP A 90 -17.61 2.98 1.77
C ASP A 90 -17.66 1.91 0.66
N LYS A 91 -16.54 1.22 0.43
CA LYS A 91 -16.37 0.16 -0.58
C LYS A 91 -16.63 0.65 -2.01
N GLN A 92 -16.26 1.89 -2.32
CA GLN A 92 -16.43 2.48 -3.65
C GLN A 92 -15.12 2.92 -4.30
N LYS A 93 -15.14 2.96 -5.64
CA LYS A 93 -14.10 3.62 -6.43
C LYS A 93 -14.24 5.13 -6.37
N LYS A 94 -13.18 5.81 -5.96
CA LYS A 94 -13.04 7.26 -6.01
C LYS A 94 -12.23 7.66 -7.24
N LYS A 95 -12.86 8.45 -8.10
CA LYS A 95 -12.22 8.98 -9.30
C LYS A 95 -11.24 10.11 -8.92
N ILE A 96 -10.09 10.11 -9.57
CA ILE A 96 -9.09 11.17 -9.51
C ILE A 96 -8.97 11.77 -10.90
N ALA A 97 -9.22 13.07 -11.01
CA ALA A 97 -9.10 13.79 -12.27
C ALA A 97 -7.75 14.49 -12.33
N PHE A 98 -7.12 14.48 -13.51
CA PHE A 98 -5.86 15.19 -13.74
C PHE A 98 -6.05 16.33 -14.73
N ASN A 99 -5.31 17.41 -14.52
CA ASN A 99 -5.22 18.54 -15.44
C ASN A 99 -3.79 19.09 -15.48
N LEU A 100 -3.42 19.64 -16.63
CA LEU A 100 -2.16 20.36 -16.82
C LEU A 100 -2.43 21.85 -16.81
N ASP A 101 -1.58 22.59 -16.11
CA ASP A 101 -1.58 24.05 -16.10
C ASP A 101 -0.14 24.57 -16.16
N VAL A 102 0.02 25.85 -16.49
CA VAL A 102 1.32 26.51 -16.44
C VAL A 102 1.59 26.95 -15.01
N ASP A 103 2.81 26.76 -14.54
CA ASP A 103 3.21 27.33 -13.26
C ASP A 103 3.19 28.87 -13.35
N PRO A 104 2.41 29.56 -12.50
CA PRO A 104 2.28 31.02 -12.56
C PRO A 104 3.59 31.76 -12.24
N GLU A 105 4.51 31.14 -11.51
CA GLU A 105 5.79 31.73 -11.09
C GLU A 105 6.92 31.39 -12.07
N ASP A 106 6.91 30.20 -12.68
CA ASP A 106 7.88 29.78 -13.69
C ASP A 106 7.23 29.16 -14.93
N LYS A 107 7.12 29.94 -16.00
CA LYS A 107 6.51 29.50 -17.27
C LYS A 107 7.24 28.36 -17.97
N GLN A 108 8.44 27.97 -17.52
CA GLN A 108 9.15 26.78 -18.00
C GLN A 108 8.71 25.50 -17.29
N ASN A 109 7.89 25.60 -16.25
CA ASN A 109 7.32 24.49 -15.52
C ASN A 109 5.83 24.37 -15.79
N ILE A 110 5.38 23.12 -15.88
CA ILE A 110 4.01 22.71 -16.05
C ILE A 110 3.57 21.99 -14.77
N LEU A 111 2.44 22.40 -14.23
CA LEU A 111 1.81 21.79 -13.08
C LEU A 111 0.90 20.66 -13.55
N LEU A 112 1.22 19.42 -13.18
CA LEU A 112 0.27 18.31 -13.21
C LEU A 112 -0.50 18.32 -11.89
N ASN A 113 -1.77 18.71 -11.98
CA ASN A 113 -2.67 18.77 -10.85
C ASN A 113 -3.54 17.50 -10.80
N ALA A 114 -3.72 16.95 -9.61
CA ALA A 114 -4.58 15.80 -9.33
C ALA A 114 -5.69 16.24 -8.36
N THR A 115 -6.94 16.24 -8.82
CA THR A 115 -8.10 16.55 -7.98
C THR A 115 -8.72 15.26 -7.45
N PHE A 116 -8.67 15.09 -6.13
CA PHE A 116 -9.23 13.95 -5.43
C PHE A 116 -10.69 14.21 -5.01
N HIS A 117 -11.41 13.16 -4.67
CA HIS A 117 -12.86 13.20 -4.41
C HIS A 117 -13.28 14.12 -3.24
N ASN A 118 -12.37 14.36 -2.29
CA ASN A 118 -12.57 15.22 -1.12
C ASN A 118 -12.09 16.67 -1.33
N GLY A 119 -11.72 17.02 -2.57
CA GLY A 119 -11.22 18.36 -2.91
C GLY A 119 -9.73 18.58 -2.63
N TYR A 120 -9.00 17.57 -2.12
CA TYR A 120 -7.53 17.63 -2.06
C TYR A 120 -6.96 17.77 -3.47
N VAL A 121 -5.94 18.62 -3.61
CA VAL A 121 -5.22 18.84 -4.86
C VAL A 121 -3.77 18.44 -4.65
N GLY A 122 -3.35 17.36 -5.29
CA GLY A 122 -1.94 17.02 -5.43
C GLY A 122 -1.33 17.75 -6.61
N GLN A 123 -0.07 18.14 -6.52
CA GLN A 123 0.63 18.85 -7.59
C GLN A 123 2.00 18.22 -7.85
N ALA A 124 2.38 18.11 -9.12
CA ALA A 124 3.71 17.72 -9.52
C ALA A 124 4.24 18.67 -10.60
N ASN A 125 5.48 19.12 -10.44
CA ASN A 125 6.13 19.99 -11.42
C ASN A 125 6.79 19.15 -12.51
N LEU A 126 6.47 19.47 -13.75
CA LEU A 126 7.03 18.86 -14.95
C LEU A 126 7.71 19.94 -15.78
N SER A 127 8.87 19.62 -16.36
CA SER A 127 9.54 20.54 -17.29
C SER A 127 8.76 20.64 -18.61
N LEU A 128 8.56 21.87 -19.10
CA LEU A 128 7.91 22.14 -20.38
C LEU A 128 8.59 21.40 -21.54
N VAL A 129 9.93 21.44 -21.60
CA VAL A 129 10.73 20.77 -22.63
C VAL A 129 10.47 19.25 -22.64
N HIS A 130 10.32 18.64 -21.47
CA HIS A 130 10.01 17.21 -21.39
C HIS A 130 8.59 16.90 -21.85
N LEU A 131 7.62 17.76 -21.50
CA LEU A 131 6.24 17.63 -21.99
C LEU A 131 6.16 17.76 -23.52
N GLU A 132 6.88 18.72 -24.10
CA GLU A 132 6.99 18.91 -25.55
C GLU A 132 7.49 17.66 -26.25
N LYS A 133 8.56 17.07 -25.70
CA LYS A 133 9.13 15.83 -26.22
C LYS A 133 8.14 14.67 -26.15
N GLU A 134 7.42 14.50 -25.04
CA GLU A 134 6.42 13.43 -24.90
C GLU A 134 5.22 13.61 -25.83
N LEU A 135 4.70 14.84 -25.99
CA LEU A 135 3.63 15.12 -26.94
C LEU A 135 4.07 14.92 -28.39
N SER A 136 5.29 15.34 -28.74
CA SER A 136 5.88 15.10 -30.05
C SER A 136 5.99 13.59 -30.33
N ASN A 137 6.49 12.81 -29.35
CA ASN A 137 6.56 11.36 -29.44
C ASN A 137 5.19 10.70 -29.65
N ILE A 138 4.12 11.20 -29.01
CA ILE A 138 2.76 10.69 -29.18
C ILE A 138 2.19 11.04 -30.56
N MET A 139 2.50 12.23 -31.08
CA MET A 139 2.02 12.70 -32.37
C MET A 139 2.72 12.03 -33.55
N HIS A 140 4.05 11.90 -33.47
CA HIS A 140 4.88 11.36 -34.54
C HIS A 140 5.18 9.86 -34.39
N GLY A 141 4.94 9.28 -33.22
CA GLY A 141 5.14 7.87 -32.93
C GLY A 141 3.87 7.01 -33.02
N ASP A 142 3.83 5.96 -32.19
CA ASP A 142 2.72 5.01 -32.15
C ASP A 142 1.42 5.66 -31.66
N ARG A 143 0.34 5.45 -32.44
CA ARG A 143 -1.01 5.95 -32.19
C ARG A 143 -1.64 5.42 -30.90
N SER A 144 -1.09 4.33 -30.35
CA SER A 144 -1.56 3.73 -29.10
C SER A 144 -0.97 4.40 -27.84
N LYS A 145 0.11 5.17 -27.97
CA LYS A 145 0.78 5.82 -26.83
C LYS A 145 -0.10 6.91 -26.21
N ARG A 146 -0.05 6.99 -24.89
CA ARG A 146 -0.76 7.96 -24.06
C ARG A 146 0.23 8.65 -23.12
N LEU A 147 -0.11 9.85 -22.64
CA LEU A 147 0.76 10.65 -21.78
C LEU A 147 1.05 9.94 -20.46
N GLU A 148 0.00 9.41 -19.83
CA GLU A 148 0.03 8.71 -18.55
C GLU A 148 0.85 7.41 -18.59
N HIS A 149 1.16 6.88 -19.78
CA HIS A 149 2.04 5.72 -19.94
C HIS A 149 3.52 6.09 -20.03
N SER A 150 3.86 7.38 -20.19
CA SER A 150 5.26 7.81 -20.15
C SER A 150 5.81 7.64 -18.73
N PRO A 151 7.08 7.21 -18.55
CA PRO A 151 7.67 7.01 -17.22
C PRO A 151 7.55 8.25 -16.33
N LEU A 152 7.80 9.45 -16.89
CA LEU A 152 7.70 10.72 -16.17
C LEU A 152 6.32 10.94 -15.56
N PHE A 153 5.25 10.76 -16.36
CA PHE A 153 3.89 10.93 -15.87
C PHE A 153 3.47 9.80 -14.93
N LYS A 154 3.86 8.56 -15.22
CA LYS A 154 3.58 7.41 -14.36
C LYS A 154 4.19 7.60 -12.96
N ASP A 155 5.41 8.11 -12.90
CA ASP A 155 6.10 8.40 -11.64
C ASP A 155 5.46 9.58 -10.91
N ALA A 156 5.14 10.68 -11.61
CA ALA A 156 4.48 11.84 -11.03
C ALA A 156 3.09 11.49 -10.47
N ILE A 157 2.26 10.78 -11.24
CA ILE A 157 0.96 10.28 -10.80
C ILE A 157 1.14 9.33 -9.61
N GLY A 158 2.05 8.36 -9.74
CA GLY A 158 2.34 7.40 -8.67
C GLY A 158 2.76 8.06 -7.36
N ASN A 159 3.59 9.10 -7.41
CA ASN A 159 4.00 9.90 -6.25
C ASN A 159 2.80 10.61 -5.60
N MET A 160 2.01 11.35 -6.37
CA MET A 160 0.83 12.05 -5.84
C MET A 160 -0.20 11.08 -5.22
N LEU A 161 -0.42 9.92 -5.86
CA LEU A 161 -1.31 8.90 -5.31
C LEU A 161 -0.76 8.31 -4.00
N ARG A 162 0.54 7.99 -3.95
CA ARG A 162 1.18 7.48 -2.73
C ARG A 162 1.08 8.47 -1.58
N GLU A 163 1.42 9.74 -1.83
CA GLU A 163 1.34 10.80 -0.84
C GLU A 163 -0.08 10.97 -0.31
N PHE A 164 -1.08 11.00 -1.21
CA PHE A 164 -2.48 11.04 -0.81
C PHE A 164 -2.85 9.85 0.08
N THR A 165 -2.56 8.62 -0.37
CA THR A 165 -2.90 7.41 0.41
C THR A 165 -2.21 7.38 1.77
N TYR A 166 -0.96 7.83 1.86
CA TYR A 166 -0.20 7.88 3.11
C TYR A 166 -0.79 8.89 4.10
N ASN A 167 -1.08 10.10 3.63
CA ASN A 167 -1.64 11.18 4.46
C ASN A 167 -3.03 10.83 5.02
N TYR A 168 -3.85 10.17 4.22
CA TYR A 168 -5.19 9.73 4.66
C TYR A 168 -5.13 8.51 5.56
N ARG A 169 -4.18 7.59 5.33
CA ARG A 169 -3.96 6.48 6.25
C ARG A 169 -3.69 6.99 7.65
N ALA A 170 -2.89 8.04 7.83
CA ALA A 170 -2.63 8.67 9.14
C ALA A 170 -3.88 9.14 9.89
N ARG A 171 -5.02 9.27 9.21
CA ARG A 171 -6.32 9.64 9.79
C ARG A 171 -7.25 8.44 10.00
N GLY A 172 -6.76 7.22 9.74
CA GLY A 172 -7.54 5.99 9.80
C GLY A 172 -8.25 5.64 8.49
N GLU A 173 -8.18 6.49 7.46
CA GLU A 173 -8.86 6.29 6.18
C GLU A 173 -7.98 5.45 5.23
N MET A 174 -8.53 4.36 4.69
CA MET A 174 -7.78 3.41 3.88
C MET A 174 -8.14 3.50 2.40
N PHE A 175 -7.24 4.10 1.61
CA PHE A 175 -7.32 4.14 0.16
C PHE A 175 -6.23 3.26 -0.47
N ILE A 176 -6.58 2.53 -1.54
CA ILE A 176 -5.63 1.72 -2.29
C ILE A 176 -5.75 1.94 -3.80
N GLN A 177 -4.64 1.73 -4.50
CA GLN A 177 -4.63 1.72 -5.96
C GLN A 177 -5.20 0.41 -6.48
N LEU A 178 -6.05 0.49 -7.51
CA LEU A 178 -6.61 -0.69 -8.15
C LEU A 178 -5.51 -1.51 -8.85
N GLY A 179 -5.58 -2.84 -8.72
CA GLY A 179 -4.64 -3.77 -9.34
C GLY A 179 -3.28 -3.88 -8.65
N VAL A 180 -3.00 -3.03 -7.66
CA VAL A 180 -1.79 -3.10 -6.83
C VAL A 180 -2.03 -4.05 -5.67
N GLN A 181 -1.13 -5.01 -5.49
CA GLN A 181 -1.11 -5.87 -4.32
C GLN A 181 -0.31 -5.20 -3.21
N TYR A 182 -0.90 -5.13 -2.03
CA TYR A 182 -0.26 -4.65 -0.82
C TYR A 182 0.01 -5.85 0.09
N GLU A 183 1.22 -5.90 0.63
CA GLU A 183 1.64 -6.89 1.60
C GLU A 183 2.09 -6.16 2.86
N MET A 184 1.56 -6.61 4.00
CA MET A 184 2.03 -6.21 5.31
C MET A 184 2.65 -7.44 5.97
N SER A 185 3.97 -7.41 6.14
CA SER A 185 4.75 -8.49 6.75
C SER A 185 5.81 -8.01 7.74
N ALA A 186 5.92 -6.70 7.97
CA ALA A 186 6.78 -6.13 8.99
C ALA A 186 6.05 -6.05 10.35
N GLY A 187 5.73 -7.21 10.90
CA GLY A 187 4.89 -7.31 12.09
C GLY A 187 4.32 -8.70 12.29
N LEU A 188 3.37 -8.78 13.23
CA LEU A 188 2.69 -10.02 13.58
C LEU A 188 1.18 -9.81 13.67
N GLY A 189 0.45 -10.77 13.16
CA GLY A 189 -0.98 -10.88 13.28
C GLY A 189 -1.43 -11.71 14.47
N ILE A 190 -2.59 -11.38 15.05
CA ILE A 190 -3.26 -12.09 16.13
C ILE A 190 -4.71 -12.40 15.71
N ILE A 191 -5.14 -13.62 16.00
CA ILE A 191 -6.51 -14.09 15.76
C ILE A 191 -7.23 -14.14 17.10
N ARG A 192 -8.31 -13.37 17.24
CA ARG A 192 -9.15 -13.31 18.45
C ARG A 192 -10.50 -13.95 18.18
N ASP A 193 -10.92 -14.86 19.04
CA ASP A 193 -12.26 -15.43 19.05
C ASP A 193 -13.22 -14.47 19.76
N THR A 194 -14.13 -13.86 18.99
CA THR A 194 -15.11 -12.89 19.53
C THR A 194 -16.07 -13.50 20.54
N LYS A 195 -16.31 -14.82 20.47
CA LYS A 195 -17.24 -15.51 21.38
C LYS A 195 -16.66 -15.68 22.78
N THR A 196 -15.38 -16.05 22.86
CA THR A 196 -14.71 -16.33 24.15
C THR A 196 -13.92 -15.14 24.67
N ASP A 197 -13.70 -14.17 23.80
CA ASP A 197 -12.84 -13.02 24.00
C ASP A 197 -11.39 -13.41 24.32
N GLN A 198 -10.85 -14.32 23.52
CA GLN A 198 -9.53 -14.89 23.72
C GLN A 198 -8.75 -14.92 22.41
N ASP A 199 -7.45 -14.63 22.50
CA ASP A 199 -6.54 -14.89 21.41
C ASP A 199 -6.37 -16.41 21.24
N VAL A 200 -6.47 -16.86 20.00
CA VAL A 200 -6.47 -18.30 19.64
C VAL A 200 -5.38 -18.67 18.63
N GLY A 201 -4.76 -17.67 18.00
CA GLY A 201 -3.72 -17.89 16.99
C GLY A 201 -2.97 -16.62 16.65
N THR A 202 -1.92 -16.78 15.86
CA THR A 202 -1.16 -15.70 15.21
C THR A 202 -1.09 -15.94 13.71
N PHE A 203 -0.67 -14.93 12.96
CA PHE A 203 -0.41 -15.03 11.52
C PHE A 203 0.73 -14.09 11.12
N GLU A 204 1.41 -14.36 10.01
CA GLU A 204 2.64 -13.66 9.66
C GLU A 204 2.43 -12.49 8.71
N SER A 205 1.40 -12.51 7.89
CA SER A 205 1.21 -11.47 6.89
C SER A 205 -0.25 -11.20 6.61
N PHE A 206 -0.52 -9.98 6.17
CA PHE A 206 -1.82 -9.62 5.61
C PHE A 206 -1.61 -9.05 4.21
N PHE A 207 -2.22 -9.71 3.23
CA PHE A 207 -2.24 -9.25 1.85
C PHE A 207 -3.62 -8.74 1.48
N TYR A 208 -3.67 -7.65 0.73
CA TYR A 208 -4.91 -7.13 0.17
C TYR A 208 -4.71 -6.51 -1.20
N ARG A 209 -5.73 -6.65 -2.05
CA ARG A 209 -5.80 -6.06 -3.38
C ARG A 209 -7.25 -5.90 -3.80
N THR A 210 -7.54 -4.85 -4.56
CA THR A 210 -8.81 -4.73 -5.30
C THR A 210 -8.55 -4.64 -6.79
N ASP A 211 -9.24 -5.45 -7.58
CA ASP A 211 -9.11 -5.43 -9.04
C ASP A 211 -9.94 -4.30 -9.70
N ALA A 212 -9.74 -4.10 -10.99
CA ALA A 212 -10.49 -3.11 -11.76
C ALA A 212 -12.02 -3.37 -11.83
N LYS A 213 -12.49 -4.54 -11.39
CA LYS A 213 -13.91 -4.95 -11.36
C LYS A 213 -14.49 -4.92 -9.95
N ASP A 214 -13.85 -4.24 -9.01
CA ASP A 214 -14.28 -4.12 -7.60
C ASP A 214 -14.28 -5.46 -6.85
N LYS A 215 -13.48 -6.43 -7.30
CA LYS A 215 -13.26 -7.66 -6.57
C LYS A 215 -12.04 -7.49 -5.69
N SER A 216 -12.29 -7.46 -4.39
CA SER A 216 -11.22 -7.46 -3.40
C SER A 216 -10.83 -8.88 -3.01
N GLU A 217 -9.55 -9.04 -2.70
CA GLU A 217 -8.95 -10.27 -2.21
C GLU A 217 -8.13 -9.92 -0.98
N TYR A 218 -8.32 -10.72 0.07
CA TYR A 218 -7.70 -10.54 1.38
C TYR A 218 -7.11 -11.88 1.82
N ILE A 219 -5.85 -11.91 2.23
CA ILE A 219 -5.18 -13.14 2.65
C ILE A 219 -4.50 -12.91 3.99
N ILE A 220 -4.92 -13.67 4.99
CA ILE A 220 -4.25 -13.83 6.27
C ILE A 220 -3.23 -14.96 6.08
N GLY A 221 -1.95 -14.60 5.97
CA GLY A 221 -0.86 -15.49 5.62
C GLY A 221 -0.25 -16.20 6.82
N ASP A 222 0.02 -17.50 6.65
CA ASP A 222 0.80 -18.32 7.57
C ASP A 222 0.26 -18.36 9.00
N VAL A 223 -0.90 -18.99 9.15
CA VAL A 223 -1.61 -19.06 10.43
C VAL A 223 -0.99 -20.11 11.35
N ILE A 224 -0.93 -19.78 12.64
CA ILE A 224 -0.44 -20.65 13.71
C ILE A 224 -1.44 -20.61 14.86
N LEU A 225 -2.03 -21.77 15.18
CA LEU A 225 -3.08 -21.89 16.20
C LEU A 225 -2.56 -22.47 17.52
N SER A 226 -3.24 -22.10 18.61
CA SER A 226 -3.07 -22.68 19.94
C SER A 226 -4.39 -23.22 20.46
N GLY A 227 -4.46 -24.53 20.73
CA GLY A 227 -5.65 -25.19 21.26
C GLY A 227 -6.88 -25.19 20.32
N ARG A 228 -6.69 -24.84 19.04
CA ARG A 228 -7.69 -24.85 17.97
C ARG A 228 -7.14 -25.57 16.75
N THR A 229 -8.05 -25.97 15.87
CA THR A 229 -7.76 -26.60 14.59
C THR A 229 -8.14 -25.68 13.44
N GLU A 230 -7.64 -25.95 12.23
CA GLU A 230 -8.02 -25.23 11.01
C GLU A 230 -9.55 -25.24 10.82
N LYS A 231 -10.22 -26.36 11.13
CA LYS A 231 -11.69 -26.48 11.05
C LYS A 231 -12.43 -25.48 11.90
N ASP A 232 -11.86 -25.07 13.05
CA ASP A 232 -12.48 -24.06 13.91
C ASP A 232 -12.53 -22.69 13.22
N LEU A 233 -11.65 -22.43 12.24
CA LEU A 233 -11.59 -21.19 11.47
C LEU A 233 -12.47 -21.19 10.21
N GLU A 234 -13.22 -22.27 9.92
CA GLU A 234 -14.15 -22.31 8.79
C GLU A 234 -15.26 -21.24 8.92
N ASP A 235 -15.72 -20.97 10.15
CA ASP A 235 -16.60 -19.82 10.44
C ASP A 235 -15.76 -18.57 10.74
N VAL A 236 -15.09 -18.05 9.70
CA VAL A 236 -14.20 -16.89 9.80
C VAL A 236 -14.82 -15.67 10.48
N ARG A 237 -16.15 -15.49 10.39
CA ARG A 237 -16.88 -14.35 10.97
C ARG A 237 -16.90 -14.35 12.50
N ARG A 238 -16.59 -15.49 13.11
CA ARG A 238 -16.42 -15.59 14.56
C ARG A 238 -15.12 -14.91 15.04
N PHE A 239 -14.17 -14.67 14.14
CA PHE A 239 -12.86 -14.19 14.51
C PHE A 239 -12.65 -12.76 14.01
N VAL A 240 -11.86 -12.01 14.78
CA VAL A 240 -11.28 -10.74 14.34
C VAL A 240 -9.78 -10.95 14.25
N TYR A 241 -9.20 -10.43 13.17
CA TYR A 241 -7.78 -10.58 12.86
C TYR A 241 -7.13 -9.21 13.03
N TYR A 242 -6.20 -9.10 13.96
CA TYR A 242 -5.46 -7.87 14.23
C TYR A 242 -4.06 -8.01 13.66
N PHE A 243 -3.62 -7.11 12.80
CA PHE A 243 -2.22 -7.06 12.34
C PHE A 243 -1.50 -5.86 12.96
N PHE A 244 -0.43 -6.14 13.71
CA PHE A 244 0.41 -5.13 14.36
C PHE A 244 1.58 -4.81 13.42
N ASP A 245 1.45 -3.73 12.67
CA ASP A 245 2.46 -3.26 11.71
C ASP A 245 3.49 -2.38 12.43
N LEU A 246 4.70 -2.92 12.57
CA LEU A 246 5.83 -2.24 13.21
C LEU A 246 6.43 -1.15 12.32
N ASN A 247 6.33 -1.27 10.99
CA ASN A 247 6.89 -0.27 10.07
C ASN A 247 6.06 1.01 10.06
N GLU A 248 4.73 0.86 10.05
CA GLU A 248 3.83 2.01 10.00
C GLU A 248 3.36 2.47 11.39
N GLY A 249 3.66 1.72 12.45
CA GLY A 249 3.23 2.04 13.81
C GLY A 249 1.72 1.95 13.97
N ARG A 250 1.10 0.90 13.43
CA ARG A 250 -0.37 0.79 13.30
C ARG A 250 -0.90 -0.58 13.64
N ILE A 251 -2.17 -0.62 14.01
CA ILE A 251 -2.93 -1.86 14.18
C ILE A 251 -4.06 -1.86 13.15
N TYR A 252 -4.15 -2.95 12.38
CA TYR A 252 -5.22 -3.20 11.44
C TYR A 252 -6.16 -4.23 12.03
N SER A 253 -7.39 -3.83 12.37
CA SER A 253 -8.47 -4.75 12.74
C SER A 253 -9.22 -5.17 11.49
N ILE A 254 -9.26 -6.46 11.20
CA ILE A 254 -9.83 -7.05 9.99
C ILE A 254 -10.98 -7.97 10.40
N GLU A 255 -12.19 -7.57 10.03
CA GLU A 255 -13.43 -8.24 10.42
C GLU A 255 -14.10 -8.86 9.18
N PRO A 256 -14.14 -10.20 9.06
CA PRO A 256 -14.78 -10.85 7.93
C PRO A 256 -16.30 -10.62 7.93
N VAL A 257 -16.84 -10.20 6.78
CA VAL A 257 -18.29 -10.03 6.57
C VAL A 257 -18.89 -11.28 5.93
N LYS A 258 -18.11 -11.99 5.11
CA LYS A 258 -18.51 -13.20 4.41
C LYS A 258 -17.65 -14.39 4.83
N TRP A 259 -18.07 -15.57 4.39
CA TRP A 259 -17.28 -16.79 4.51
C TRP A 259 -15.91 -16.62 3.82
N GLY A 260 -14.93 -17.35 4.33
CA GLY A 260 -13.58 -17.43 3.77
C GLY A 260 -13.26 -18.87 3.38
N THR A 261 -12.09 -19.07 2.79
CA THR A 261 -11.55 -20.38 2.43
C THR A 261 -10.14 -20.52 2.96
N THR A 262 -9.73 -21.73 3.33
CA THR A 262 -8.33 -22.00 3.64
C THR A 262 -7.56 -22.36 2.37
N GLN A 263 -6.26 -22.09 2.39
CA GLN A 263 -5.32 -22.41 1.31
C GLN A 263 -3.95 -22.72 1.94
N HIS A 264 -3.01 -23.28 1.17
CA HIS A 264 -1.67 -23.57 1.70
C HIS A 264 -0.89 -22.29 2.09
N GLY A 265 -0.12 -22.38 3.17
CA GLY A 265 0.78 -21.34 3.65
C GLY A 265 2.16 -21.39 2.97
N GLU A 266 2.85 -20.24 2.98
CA GLU A 266 4.22 -20.12 2.46
C GLU A 266 5.25 -20.62 3.47
N VAL A 267 4.98 -20.45 4.76
CA VAL A 267 5.78 -20.87 5.90
C VAL A 267 5.07 -21.98 6.67
N THR A 268 3.79 -21.81 6.98
CA THR A 268 3.01 -22.80 7.74
C THR A 268 2.15 -23.67 6.82
N ASP A 269 1.38 -24.59 7.40
CA ASP A 269 0.53 -25.51 6.64
C ASP A 269 -0.62 -24.80 5.92
N PHE A 270 -1.10 -23.66 6.44
CA PHE A 270 -2.24 -22.97 5.88
C PHE A 270 -2.30 -21.44 6.11
N SER A 271 -2.98 -20.78 5.18
CA SER A 271 -3.38 -19.38 5.15
C SER A 271 -4.90 -19.29 4.98
N ILE A 272 -5.49 -18.14 5.24
CA ILE A 272 -6.94 -17.91 5.10
C ILE A 272 -7.17 -16.83 4.06
N LYS A 273 -7.99 -17.14 3.06
CA LYS A 273 -8.49 -16.19 2.08
C LYS A 273 -9.87 -15.70 2.48
N LEU A 274 -10.02 -14.39 2.61
CA LEU A 274 -11.28 -13.72 2.94
C LEU A 274 -11.81 -13.01 1.69
N HIS A 275 -13.14 -13.07 1.50
CA HIS A 275 -13.79 -12.51 0.32
C HIS A 275 -14.35 -11.10 0.53
N ASP A 276 -14.63 -10.73 1.77
CA ASP A 276 -15.21 -9.44 2.14
C ASP A 276 -14.90 -9.18 3.60
N VAL A 277 -14.31 -8.03 3.90
CA VAL A 277 -13.88 -7.64 5.23
C VAL A 277 -14.23 -6.17 5.46
N ASN A 278 -14.36 -5.80 6.73
CA ASN A 278 -14.22 -4.41 7.15
C ASN A 278 -12.83 -4.27 7.78
N ILE A 279 -12.14 -3.17 7.47
CA ILE A 279 -10.82 -2.89 8.00
C ILE A 279 -10.90 -1.60 8.79
N HIS A 280 -10.45 -1.63 10.04
CA HIS A 280 -10.28 -0.45 10.86
C HIS A 280 -8.79 -0.27 11.19
N ILE A 281 -8.30 0.96 11.12
CA ILE A 281 -6.90 1.29 11.36
C ILE A 281 -6.81 2.21 12.58
N GLU A 282 -6.00 1.81 13.53
CA GLU A 282 -5.66 2.62 14.70
C GLU A 282 -4.15 2.81 14.81
N ASN A 283 -3.73 3.88 15.48
CA ASN A 283 -2.32 4.10 15.78
C ASN A 283 -1.90 3.13 16.89
N MET A 284 -0.72 2.55 16.74
CA MET A 284 -0.12 1.72 17.78
C MET A 284 0.64 2.63 18.75
N GLU A 285 0.12 2.76 19.97
CA GLU A 285 0.80 3.53 21.02
C GLU A 285 2.06 2.80 21.52
N ASP A 286 3.07 3.57 21.94
CA ASP A 286 4.36 3.03 22.39
C ASP A 286 4.24 2.15 23.64
N ASP A 287 3.19 2.32 24.44
CA ASP A 287 2.89 1.55 25.64
C ASP A 287 1.87 0.41 25.38
N HIS A 288 1.55 0.12 24.11
CA HIS A 288 0.58 -0.92 23.78
C HIS A 288 1.00 -2.28 24.39
N PRO A 289 0.13 -2.97 25.14
CA PRO A 289 0.50 -4.14 25.96
C PRO A 289 1.14 -5.31 25.19
N LYS A 290 0.90 -5.38 23.87
CA LYS A 290 1.40 -6.44 23.00
C LYS A 290 2.64 -6.06 22.18
N LEU A 291 3.06 -4.79 22.19
CA LEU A 291 4.10 -4.27 21.28
C LEU A 291 5.43 -5.01 21.44
N GLU A 292 5.90 -5.17 22.68
CA GLU A 292 7.18 -5.84 22.95
C GLU A 292 7.18 -7.31 22.52
N LEU A 293 6.07 -8.02 22.74
CA LEU A 293 5.92 -9.41 22.30
C LEU A 293 5.89 -9.53 20.77
N VAL A 294 5.28 -8.56 20.08
CA VAL A 294 5.27 -8.49 18.62
C VAL A 294 6.69 -8.24 18.08
N ARG A 295 7.47 -7.33 18.70
CA ARG A 295 8.87 -7.09 18.32
C ARG A 295 9.72 -8.35 18.43
N GLN A 296 9.64 -9.05 19.55
CA GLN A 296 10.35 -10.32 19.76
C GLN A 296 9.95 -11.40 18.74
N ALA A 297 8.66 -11.52 18.43
CA ALA A 297 8.18 -12.46 17.42
C ALA A 297 8.67 -12.10 15.99
N GLN A 298 8.81 -10.80 15.68
CA GLN A 298 9.32 -10.34 14.40
C GLN A 298 10.81 -10.65 14.22
N GLU A 299 11.63 -10.54 15.26
CA GLU A 299 13.06 -10.87 15.20
C GLU A 299 13.31 -12.33 14.78
N THR A 300 12.48 -13.26 15.27
CA THR A 300 12.56 -14.68 14.92
C THR A 300 12.04 -15.03 13.53
N LYS A 301 11.34 -14.10 12.85
CA LYS A 301 10.68 -14.34 11.56
C LYS A 301 11.65 -14.41 10.39
N SER A 302 12.69 -13.59 10.39
CA SER A 302 13.75 -13.56 9.36
C SER A 302 14.49 -14.90 9.26
N VAL A 303 14.48 -15.68 10.33
CA VAL A 303 15.18 -16.97 10.43
C VAL A 303 14.47 -18.09 9.66
N ILE A 304 13.16 -18.02 9.39
CA ILE A 304 12.40 -19.18 8.86
C ILE A 304 12.16 -19.16 7.36
N ARG A 305 12.04 -17.97 6.75
CA ARG A 305 11.69 -17.84 5.32
C ARG A 305 12.70 -18.53 4.38
N SER A 306 13.90 -18.85 4.86
CA SER A 306 15.01 -19.37 4.06
C SER A 306 15.23 -20.90 4.16
N PHE A 307 14.49 -21.64 5.01
CA PHE A 307 14.94 -22.97 5.48
C PHE A 307 13.98 -24.16 5.27
N LYS A 308 12.91 -24.06 4.46
CA LYS A 308 11.94 -25.18 4.29
C LYS A 308 12.52 -26.53 3.84
N ALA A 309 13.71 -26.55 3.24
CA ALA A 309 14.39 -27.77 2.80
C ALA A 309 15.54 -28.21 3.73
N ASP A 310 15.76 -27.48 4.83
CA ASP A 310 16.85 -27.75 5.78
C ASP A 310 16.46 -28.92 6.72
N PRO A 311 17.35 -29.90 6.94
CA PRO A 311 17.15 -30.95 7.95
C PRO A 311 16.85 -30.45 9.37
N LEU A 312 17.25 -29.22 9.72
CA LEU A 312 16.99 -28.58 11.01
C LEU A 312 15.70 -27.74 11.05
N PHE A 313 14.92 -27.74 9.97
CA PHE A 313 13.70 -26.93 9.86
C PHE A 313 12.75 -27.16 11.02
N ASP A 314 12.56 -28.39 11.48
CA ASP A 314 11.65 -28.70 12.59
C ASP A 314 12.08 -28.01 13.90
N GLU A 315 13.37 -27.97 14.20
CA GLU A 315 13.90 -27.32 15.40
C GLU A 315 13.76 -25.80 15.30
N GLU A 316 14.14 -25.21 14.16
CA GLU A 316 14.00 -23.78 13.92
C GLU A 316 12.52 -23.36 13.91
N PHE A 317 11.63 -24.19 13.36
CA PHE A 317 10.18 -23.97 13.39
C PHE A 317 9.61 -23.96 14.80
N GLN A 318 10.11 -24.81 15.71
CA GLN A 318 9.72 -24.71 17.13
C GLN A 318 10.16 -23.39 17.76
N ARG A 319 11.40 -22.95 17.50
CA ARG A 319 11.91 -21.66 18.01
C ARG A 319 11.09 -20.48 17.50
N PHE A 320 10.68 -20.53 16.24
CA PHE A 320 9.77 -19.55 15.65
C PHE A 320 8.38 -19.61 16.27
N LYS A 321 7.85 -20.80 16.55
CA LYS A 321 6.51 -20.97 17.13
C LYS A 321 6.44 -20.51 18.60
N GLU A 322 7.51 -20.69 19.36
CA GLU A 322 7.56 -20.41 20.81
C GLU A 322 7.10 -18.99 21.20
N PRO A 323 7.64 -17.88 20.65
CA PRO A 323 7.22 -16.53 21.01
C PRO A 323 5.75 -16.25 20.66
N ARG A 324 5.25 -16.85 19.57
CA ARG A 324 3.85 -16.73 19.14
C ARG A 324 2.90 -17.43 20.12
N MET A 325 3.30 -18.60 20.63
CA MET A 325 2.54 -19.31 21.66
C MET A 325 2.58 -18.58 23.01
N ALA A 326 3.73 -17.98 23.36
CA ALA A 326 3.87 -17.17 24.56
C ALA A 326 2.92 -15.95 24.52
N LEU A 327 2.79 -15.29 23.36
CA LEU A 327 1.87 -14.18 23.17
C LEU A 327 0.41 -14.59 23.43
N ILE A 328 -0.03 -15.69 22.82
CA ILE A 328 -1.38 -16.22 23.02
C ILE A 328 -1.64 -16.55 24.50
N LYS A 329 -0.69 -17.22 25.15
CA LYS A 329 -0.81 -17.62 26.56
C LYS A 329 -0.89 -16.40 27.49
N SER A 330 -0.02 -15.41 27.30
CA SER A 330 -0.01 -14.16 28.07
C SER A 330 -1.35 -13.42 27.96
N SER A 331 -1.91 -13.36 26.75
CA SER A 331 -3.23 -12.77 26.51
C SER A 331 -4.35 -13.54 27.23
N GLN A 332 -4.36 -14.86 27.14
CA GLN A 332 -5.34 -15.71 27.83
C GLN A 332 -5.26 -15.60 29.35
N GLU A 333 -4.06 -15.50 29.91
CA GLU A 333 -3.86 -15.27 31.36
C GLU A 333 -4.36 -13.90 31.80
N SER A 334 -4.09 -12.86 31.01
CA SER A 334 -4.57 -11.49 31.27
C SER A 334 -6.10 -11.42 31.22
N ALA A 335 -6.73 -12.03 30.22
CA ALA A 335 -8.19 -12.11 30.13
C ALA A 335 -8.82 -12.88 31.30
N LYS A 336 -8.19 -13.95 31.77
CA LYS A 336 -8.64 -14.69 32.98
C LYS A 336 -8.53 -13.83 34.24
N LYS A 337 -7.42 -13.10 34.42
CA LYS A 337 -7.23 -12.18 35.56
C LYS A 337 -8.30 -11.10 35.56
N GLN A 338 -8.57 -10.48 34.41
CA GLN A 338 -9.57 -9.42 34.31
C GLN A 338 -11.00 -9.92 34.56
N LYS A 339 -11.36 -11.13 34.07
CA LYS A 339 -12.64 -11.76 34.41
C LYS A 339 -12.78 -12.01 35.91
N MET A 340 -11.71 -12.47 36.59
CA MET A 340 -11.73 -12.63 38.05
C MET A 340 -11.91 -11.29 38.75
N VAL A 341 -11.16 -10.25 38.37
CA VAL A 341 -11.29 -8.90 38.97
C VAL A 341 -12.72 -8.38 38.83
N ASN A 342 -13.35 -8.51 37.67
CA ASN A 342 -14.73 -8.05 37.47
C ASN A 342 -15.73 -8.86 38.30
N MET A 343 -15.55 -10.19 38.42
CA MET A 343 -16.40 -11.02 39.30
C MET A 343 -16.30 -10.62 40.77
N PHE A 344 -15.13 -10.16 41.24
CA PHE A 344 -14.97 -9.66 42.61
C PHE A 344 -15.44 -8.21 42.77
N ALA A 345 -15.34 -7.37 41.75
CA ALA A 345 -15.88 -6.01 41.76
C ALA A 345 -17.42 -6.00 41.90
N ASP A 346 -18.10 -7.01 41.33
CA ASP A 346 -19.55 -7.20 41.48
C ASP A 346 -19.96 -7.75 42.88
N ILE A 347 -19.02 -8.21 43.70
CA ILE A 347 -19.26 -8.72 45.06
C ILE A 347 -19.10 -7.60 46.12
N ASP A 348 -18.30 -6.57 45.83
CA ASP A 348 -18.05 -5.43 46.72
C ASP A 348 -19.06 -4.27 46.59
N LEU A 349 -20.02 -4.37 45.67
CA LEU A 349 -21.21 -3.49 45.53
C LEU A 349 -22.43 -4.09 46.24
#